data_AF-A0AAE1E9H5-F1
#
_entry.id   AF-A0AAE1E9H5-F1
#
_cell.length_a   1.000
_cell.length_b   1.000
_cell.length_c   1.000
_cell.angle_alpha   90.00
_cell.angle_beta   90.00
_cell.angle_gamma   90.00
#
_symmetry.space_group_name_H-M   'P 1'
#
loop_
_entity.id
_entity.type
_entity.pdbx_description
1 polymer ?
#
loop_
_entity_poly.entity_id
_entity_poly.type
_entity_poly.pdbx_seq_one_letter_code
_entity_poly.pdbx_strand_id
1 'polypeptide(L)'
;MDSFVSNVCAKVKHYCLSSNKRVVIFRLLALVTTGAALSFCLGQYQTDSPEDVGEIPNAQKQQGYSGSGISVKPGSPYGPVFPGGLDNSKIYENHEEPGDSEILEYLNSTGKPDGLLNPSISGSSDQRRDTPERCGGTQGNTCVNGMASCISGKCVCNGPYVRGHGAFNCYEKDVLAMELKNDPLLTTFSKETVPFPFPCRYLITHVQQELRNQHNQKIGTCEFMVHGFNAKRRGKFFVLGFDLAANLNYDSGKNVKLSSRNYGFLRNGVPSVKFEGTMGDFLSDGPWENDSVTYVDELNGIRVNLSAGSSNKRIIFAVERCGFYVLLVPYDIVYMRSQASIPGLAVSVRIDFNIQWYSKDTAMGLAPSFGEQGYLKGHHIPGLSHRQSMLVRAFTKDVKQNLITGGVEQCEAVGVAFKMCTRQKLRAAMHSCYWMLDQPRFINCVDKTINSMELLKLFAECVNVWCKDSPCLNVQADIISSGCHKVSRIPELHEYLDGQLCQTYPPFSLKI
;
A
#
# COMPACT_ATOMS: atom_id res chain seq x y z
N MET A 1 -44.55 -12.39 -29.23
CA MET A 1 -43.25 -12.50 -28.53
C MET A 1 -43.43 -13.01 -27.10
N ASP A 2 -44.55 -12.71 -26.43
CA ASP A 2 -44.82 -13.20 -25.06
C ASP A 2 -45.14 -14.70 -24.93
N SER A 3 -45.51 -15.39 -26.03
CA SER A 3 -45.73 -16.85 -26.00
C SER A 3 -44.44 -17.68 -26.12
N PHE A 4 -43.33 -17.07 -26.55
CA PHE A 4 -42.04 -17.77 -26.68
C PHE A 4 -41.24 -17.70 -25.37
N VAL A 5 -41.30 -16.57 -24.67
CA VAL A 5 -40.65 -16.37 -23.36
C VAL A 5 -41.29 -17.25 -22.28
N SER A 6 -42.62 -17.42 -22.30
CA SER A 6 -43.32 -18.29 -21.35
C SER A 6 -42.99 -19.79 -21.51
N ASN A 7 -42.64 -20.24 -22.72
CA ASN A 7 -42.31 -21.64 -22.99
C ASN A 7 -40.85 -22.00 -22.64
N VAL A 8 -39.94 -21.03 -22.69
CA VAL A 8 -38.54 -21.23 -22.29
C VAL A 8 -38.41 -21.27 -20.77
N CYS A 9 -39.14 -20.40 -20.04
CA CYS A 9 -39.11 -20.41 -18.57
C CYS A 9 -39.75 -21.66 -17.95
N ALA A 10 -40.75 -22.27 -18.61
CA ALA A 10 -41.39 -23.50 -18.11
C ALA A 10 -40.49 -24.75 -18.28
N LYS A 11 -39.66 -24.80 -19.33
CA LYS A 11 -38.74 -25.95 -19.56
C LYS A 11 -37.48 -25.91 -18.70
N VAL A 12 -36.99 -24.73 -18.33
CA VAL A 12 -35.81 -24.60 -17.45
C VAL A 12 -36.16 -24.98 -16.00
N LYS A 13 -37.40 -24.74 -15.56
CA LYS A 13 -37.84 -25.09 -14.20
C LYS A 13 -37.97 -26.61 -13.97
N HIS A 14 -38.11 -27.39 -15.05
CA HIS A 14 -38.26 -28.85 -14.97
C HIS A 14 -36.92 -29.62 -14.97
N TYR A 15 -35.80 -28.95 -15.26
CA TYR A 15 -34.46 -29.56 -15.29
C TYR A 15 -33.64 -29.35 -14.01
N CYS A 16 -34.07 -28.50 -13.08
CA CYS A 16 -33.34 -28.22 -11.84
C CYS A 16 -33.73 -29.08 -10.62
N LEU A 17 -34.63 -30.06 -10.79
CA LEU A 17 -35.09 -30.93 -9.68
C LEU A 17 -34.72 -32.41 -9.83
N SER A 18 -33.80 -32.75 -10.73
CA SER A 18 -33.35 -34.14 -10.88
C SER A 18 -31.84 -34.21 -11.12
N SER A 19 -31.20 -35.01 -10.27
CA SER A 19 -29.87 -35.63 -10.42
C SER A 19 -28.63 -34.88 -9.89
N ASN A 20 -28.08 -35.49 -8.83
CA ASN A 20 -26.67 -35.54 -8.48
C ASN A 20 -25.79 -35.84 -9.70
N LYS A 21 -24.83 -34.96 -10.03
CA LYS A 21 -23.42 -35.26 -10.34
C LYS A 21 -22.70 -34.05 -10.95
N ARG A 22 -21.42 -33.92 -10.61
CA ARG A 22 -20.45 -32.98 -11.18
C ARG A 22 -20.13 -33.34 -12.65
N VAL A 23 -19.60 -32.34 -13.37
CA VAL A 23 -18.66 -32.37 -14.51
C VAL A 23 -19.25 -31.97 -15.89
N VAL A 24 -18.75 -30.80 -16.36
CA VAL A 24 -18.50 -30.34 -17.75
C VAL A 24 -19.69 -30.07 -18.66
N ILE A 25 -19.83 -28.81 -19.11
CA ILE A 25 -19.97 -28.36 -20.51
C ILE A 25 -20.03 -26.82 -20.48
N PHE A 26 -18.95 -26.16 -20.93
CA PHE A 26 -18.91 -24.71 -21.17
C PHE A 26 -18.26 -24.47 -22.53
N ARG A 27 -18.98 -24.82 -23.60
CA ARG A 27 -18.69 -24.38 -24.99
C ARG A 27 -19.95 -24.58 -25.84
N LEU A 28 -20.88 -23.63 -25.77
CA LEU A 28 -21.94 -23.43 -26.78
C LEU A 28 -22.77 -22.21 -26.36
N LEU A 29 -22.25 -21.00 -26.59
CA LEU A 29 -23.02 -19.75 -26.73
C LEU A 29 -22.05 -18.59 -26.98
N ALA A 30 -21.35 -18.65 -28.11
CA ALA A 30 -20.60 -17.52 -28.65
C ALA A 30 -20.58 -17.65 -30.17
N LEU A 31 -21.74 -17.49 -30.83
CA LEU A 31 -21.87 -17.38 -32.29
C LEU A 31 -23.33 -17.06 -32.69
N VAL A 32 -23.79 -15.82 -32.45
CA VAL A 32 -24.83 -15.10 -33.23
C VAL A 32 -24.61 -13.59 -32.92
N THR A 33 -23.61 -12.98 -33.55
CA THR A 33 -23.73 -11.94 -34.61
C THR A 33 -24.39 -10.62 -34.20
N THR A 34 -23.52 -9.61 -34.03
CA THR A 34 -23.53 -8.26 -34.62
C THR A 34 -24.64 -7.90 -35.63
N GLY A 35 -25.18 -6.67 -35.54
CA GLY A 35 -25.70 -5.94 -36.72
C GLY A 35 -26.78 -4.88 -36.49
N ALA A 36 -26.37 -3.60 -36.57
CA ALA A 36 -27.09 -2.42 -37.10
C ALA A 36 -28.39 -1.84 -36.47
N ALA A 37 -28.23 -0.58 -36.01
CA ALA A 37 -29.09 0.61 -36.12
C ALA A 37 -30.56 0.50 -36.59
N LEU A 38 -31.50 1.11 -35.84
CA LEU A 38 -32.13 2.41 -36.17
C LEU A 38 -33.15 2.86 -35.10
N SER A 39 -33.24 4.18 -34.99
CA SER A 39 -34.04 5.05 -34.10
C SER A 39 -35.55 4.73 -34.00
N PHE A 40 -36.17 5.04 -32.85
CA PHE A 40 -37.28 6.01 -32.72
C PHE A 40 -37.74 6.18 -31.25
N CYS A 41 -38.15 7.41 -30.92
CA CYS A 41 -38.93 7.86 -29.74
C CYS A 41 -38.21 8.17 -28.40
N LEU A 42 -37.67 9.39 -28.36
CA LEU A 42 -38.00 10.49 -27.43
C LEU A 42 -38.72 10.14 -26.11
N GLY A 43 -38.08 10.55 -25.00
CA GLY A 43 -38.70 10.78 -23.69
C GLY A 43 -37.87 11.81 -22.93
N GLN A 44 -38.48 12.97 -22.68
CA GLN A 44 -37.91 14.21 -22.17
C GLN A 44 -37.30 14.10 -20.76
N TYR A 45 -36.19 14.81 -20.51
CA TYR A 45 -35.91 15.38 -19.19
C TYR A 45 -35.40 16.81 -19.36
N GLN A 46 -36.18 17.75 -18.82
CA GLN A 46 -35.87 19.16 -18.65
C GLN A 46 -34.70 19.34 -17.69
N THR A 47 -33.75 20.21 -18.07
CA THR A 47 -32.78 20.83 -17.17
C THR A 47 -33.18 22.30 -17.02
N ASP A 48 -33.62 22.69 -15.84
CA ASP A 48 -33.78 24.09 -15.47
C ASP A 48 -32.43 24.66 -15.02
N SER A 49 -32.00 25.70 -15.72
CA SER A 49 -30.99 26.67 -15.29
C SER A 49 -31.72 27.97 -14.95
N PRO A 50 -31.15 28.81 -14.06
CA PRO A 50 -31.20 30.23 -14.35
C PRO A 50 -29.79 30.83 -14.36
N GLU A 51 -29.50 31.47 -15.49
CA GLU A 51 -28.60 32.60 -15.57
C GLU A 51 -29.20 33.77 -14.78
N ASP A 52 -28.36 34.52 -14.06
CA ASP A 52 -28.62 35.94 -13.85
C ASP A 52 -27.30 36.71 -13.91
N VAL A 53 -27.32 37.70 -14.81
CA VAL A 53 -26.24 38.59 -15.21
C VAL A 53 -26.33 39.86 -14.36
N GLY A 54 -25.22 40.29 -13.76
CA GLY A 54 -25.11 41.57 -13.08
C GLY A 54 -23.72 42.18 -13.27
N GLU A 55 -23.64 43.24 -14.08
CA GLU A 55 -22.46 44.04 -14.37
C GLU A 55 -22.11 45.06 -13.24
N ILE A 56 -20.80 45.16 -12.91
CA ILE A 56 -19.93 46.38 -12.78
C ILE A 56 -20.28 47.40 -11.65
N PRO A 57 -19.33 47.97 -10.83
CA PRO A 57 -18.11 48.65 -11.28
C PRO A 57 -16.80 48.61 -10.44
N ASN A 58 -15.74 49.03 -11.15
CA ASN A 58 -14.41 49.49 -10.71
C ASN A 58 -14.42 50.62 -9.66
N ALA A 59 -13.44 50.56 -8.74
CA ALA A 59 -12.68 51.62 -8.03
C ALA A 59 -12.28 51.04 -6.65
N GLN A 60 -11.12 51.26 -6.03
CA GLN A 60 -10.16 52.36 -6.07
C GLN A 60 -8.87 51.94 -5.33
N LYS A 61 -7.74 52.52 -5.75
CA LYS A 61 -6.45 52.54 -5.02
C LYS A 61 -6.58 53.35 -3.71
N GLN A 62 -6.04 52.82 -2.60
CA GLN A 62 -5.39 53.56 -1.49
C GLN A 62 -4.34 52.61 -0.87
N GLN A 63 -3.03 52.82 -1.03
CA GLN A 63 -2.13 53.68 -0.22
C GLN A 63 -2.22 53.51 1.31
N GLY A 64 -1.14 52.95 1.87
CA GLY A 64 -0.50 53.41 3.10
C GLY A 64 -0.99 52.80 4.40
N TYR A 65 -0.17 51.96 5.04
CA TYR A 65 0.21 52.15 6.45
C TYR A 65 1.54 51.45 6.74
N SER A 66 2.53 52.28 7.00
CA SER A 66 3.75 51.97 7.75
C SER A 66 3.41 51.71 9.21
N GLY A 67 4.07 50.74 9.85
CA GLY A 67 3.86 50.53 11.28
C GLY A 67 4.77 49.49 11.91
N SER A 68 5.99 49.93 12.25
CA SER A 68 6.72 49.58 13.48
C SER A 68 7.02 48.10 13.78
N GLY A 69 8.33 47.82 13.83
CA GLY A 69 8.85 46.54 14.26
C GLY A 69 8.85 46.38 15.78
N ILE A 70 8.88 45.11 16.21
CA ILE A 70 9.22 44.74 17.56
C ILE A 70 10.37 43.73 17.47
N SER A 71 11.50 44.16 18.02
CA SER A 71 12.70 43.38 18.26
C SER A 71 12.44 42.42 19.41
N VAL A 72 12.67 41.12 19.21
CA VAL A 72 12.72 40.14 20.30
C VAL A 72 14.14 39.60 20.36
N LYS A 73 14.87 39.97 21.42
CA LYS A 73 16.17 39.40 21.79
C LYS A 73 15.98 38.06 22.51
N PRO A 74 16.98 37.15 22.45
CA PRO A 74 16.90 35.82 23.03
C PRO A 74 17.27 35.82 24.51
N GLY A 75 16.48 35.13 25.33
CA GLY A 75 16.76 34.83 26.73
C GLY A 75 16.70 33.33 26.98
N SER A 76 17.85 32.76 27.33
CA SER A 76 18.09 31.37 27.78
C SER A 76 17.93 31.31 29.32
N PRO A 77 18.32 30.23 30.04
CA PRO A 77 17.68 28.92 30.18
C PRO A 77 17.38 28.57 31.66
N TYR A 78 16.25 27.93 32.00
CA TYR A 78 16.15 27.16 33.25
C TYR A 78 15.13 26.02 33.07
N GLY A 79 15.60 24.79 33.25
CA GLY A 79 14.73 23.61 33.40
C GLY A 79 14.36 23.38 34.87
N PRO A 80 13.54 22.36 35.13
CA PRO A 80 13.62 21.63 36.39
C PRO A 80 13.93 20.15 36.16
N VAL A 81 14.89 19.72 36.98
CA VAL A 81 15.28 18.35 37.30
C VAL A 81 14.12 17.65 38.02
N PHE A 82 13.80 16.41 37.63
CA PHE A 82 13.03 15.48 38.46
C PHE A 82 13.83 14.19 38.68
N PRO A 83 13.93 13.70 39.93
CA PRO A 83 14.67 12.49 40.28
C PRO A 83 13.75 11.25 40.28
N GLY A 84 14.35 10.06 40.18
CA GLY A 84 13.71 8.82 40.63
C GLY A 84 13.86 7.66 39.67
N GLY A 85 14.93 6.90 39.84
CA GLY A 85 15.05 5.57 39.26
C GLY A 85 14.15 4.57 39.98
N LEU A 86 13.57 3.65 39.23
CA LEU A 86 13.10 2.37 39.74
C LEU A 86 13.58 1.26 38.80
N ASP A 87 14.41 0.43 39.40
CA ASP A 87 14.93 -0.85 38.97
C ASP A 87 13.76 -1.84 38.79
N ASN A 88 13.62 -2.41 37.59
CA ASN A 88 12.69 -3.52 37.32
C ASN A 88 13.46 -4.61 36.59
N SER A 89 14.30 -5.30 37.35
CA SER A 89 14.85 -6.59 36.98
C SER A 89 13.87 -7.72 37.34
N LYS A 90 13.68 -8.64 36.39
CA LYS A 90 13.02 -9.96 36.50
C LYS A 90 11.47 -9.99 36.51
N ILE A 91 10.90 -10.42 35.38
CA ILE A 91 10.17 -11.69 35.20
C ILE A 91 10.03 -11.86 33.67
N TYR A 92 10.83 -12.73 33.08
CA TYR A 92 10.57 -13.31 31.76
C TYR A 92 10.10 -14.74 32.01
N GLU A 93 8.79 -14.93 32.09
CA GLU A 93 8.20 -16.26 31.94
C GLU A 93 8.22 -16.60 30.44
N ASN A 94 8.95 -17.65 30.11
CA ASN A 94 8.94 -18.27 28.80
C ASN A 94 7.58 -18.94 28.58
N HIS A 95 6.63 -18.20 28.03
CA HIS A 95 5.50 -18.80 27.34
C HIS A 95 5.96 -19.23 25.94
N GLU A 96 6.04 -20.55 25.71
CA GLU A 96 6.09 -21.10 24.35
C GLU A 96 4.83 -20.65 23.60
N GLU A 97 4.99 -19.83 22.56
CA GLU A 97 3.90 -19.29 21.76
C GLU A 97 3.34 -20.37 20.80
N PRO A 98 2.06 -20.76 20.89
CA PRO A 98 1.40 -21.53 19.84
C PRO A 98 1.04 -20.56 18.71
N GLY A 99 1.82 -20.56 17.62
CA GLY A 99 1.55 -19.66 16.48
C GLY A 99 2.49 -19.75 15.28
N ASP A 100 3.56 -20.53 15.33
CA ASP A 100 4.45 -20.70 14.18
C ASP A 100 3.96 -21.78 13.19
N SER A 101 3.03 -22.66 13.59
CA SER A 101 2.55 -23.76 12.74
C SER A 101 1.68 -23.29 11.57
N GLU A 102 0.78 -22.32 11.73
CA GLU A 102 -0.07 -21.83 10.61
C GLU A 102 0.73 -21.03 9.59
N ILE A 103 1.73 -20.28 10.04
CA ILE A 103 2.68 -19.60 9.15
C ILE A 103 3.50 -20.65 8.43
N LEU A 104 4.03 -21.65 9.13
CA LEU A 104 4.74 -22.74 8.47
C LEU A 104 3.84 -23.57 7.56
N GLU A 105 2.56 -23.75 7.85
CA GLU A 105 1.65 -24.55 7.03
C GLU A 105 1.21 -23.78 5.79
N TYR A 106 0.90 -22.49 5.92
CA TYR A 106 0.70 -21.62 4.75
C TYR A 106 1.98 -21.50 3.90
N LEU A 107 3.15 -21.36 4.53
CA LEU A 107 4.45 -21.23 3.85
C LEU A 107 5.02 -22.55 3.31
N ASN A 108 4.65 -23.70 3.89
CA ASN A 108 5.07 -25.04 3.43
C ASN A 108 4.03 -25.65 2.46
N SER A 109 2.76 -25.23 2.52
CA SER A 109 1.71 -25.63 1.55
C SER A 109 1.83 -24.89 0.23
N THR A 110 2.45 -23.71 0.21
CA THR A 110 3.06 -23.18 -1.02
C THR A 110 4.30 -24.00 -1.30
N GLY A 111 4.13 -25.07 -2.10
CA GLY A 111 5.09 -26.16 -2.27
C GLY A 111 6.56 -25.74 -2.38
N LYS A 112 7.46 -26.65 -1.95
CA LYS A 112 8.89 -26.55 -2.21
C LYS A 112 9.12 -25.99 -3.63
N PRO A 113 9.96 -24.96 -3.81
CA PRO A 113 10.35 -24.53 -5.14
C PRO A 113 11.20 -25.63 -5.76
N ASP A 114 10.55 -26.61 -6.37
CA ASP A 114 11.18 -27.53 -7.31
C ASP A 114 11.53 -26.69 -8.54
N GLY A 115 12.79 -26.25 -8.65
CA GLY A 115 13.31 -25.74 -9.92
C GLY A 115 14.02 -24.39 -9.96
N LEU A 116 14.49 -23.83 -8.85
CA LEU A 116 15.61 -22.87 -8.93
C LEU A 116 16.91 -23.63 -8.70
N LEU A 117 17.56 -23.97 -9.81
CA LEU A 117 18.95 -24.38 -9.86
C LEU A 117 19.77 -23.39 -9.03
N ASN A 118 20.25 -23.84 -7.87
CA ASN A 118 21.46 -23.30 -7.27
C ASN A 118 22.56 -23.45 -8.33
N PRO A 119 23.17 -22.38 -8.87
CA PRO A 119 24.47 -22.56 -9.47
C PRO A 119 25.40 -22.98 -8.34
N SER A 120 25.78 -24.25 -8.36
CA SER A 120 26.83 -24.82 -7.52
C SER A 120 28.13 -24.05 -7.81
N ILE A 121 28.41 -23.00 -7.06
CA ILE A 121 29.71 -22.31 -7.09
C ILE A 121 30.68 -23.24 -6.36
N SER A 122 31.26 -24.20 -7.09
CA SER A 122 32.44 -24.94 -6.67
C SER A 122 33.67 -24.10 -7.02
N GLY A 123 34.18 -23.33 -6.06
CA GLY A 123 35.41 -22.58 -6.26
C GLY A 123 35.91 -21.88 -4.99
N SER A 124 37.05 -22.36 -4.51
CA SER A 124 38.01 -21.70 -3.61
C SER A 124 37.59 -21.47 -2.13
N SER A 125 38.22 -22.28 -1.29
CA SER A 125 38.33 -22.15 0.16
C SER A 125 39.21 -20.95 0.55
N ASP A 126 38.67 -19.73 0.53
CA ASP A 126 39.13 -18.62 1.40
C ASP A 126 38.27 -17.33 1.29
N GLN A 127 36.99 -17.44 0.97
CA GLN A 127 36.08 -16.30 1.17
C GLN A 127 35.66 -16.23 2.63
N ARG A 128 36.39 -15.44 3.44
CA ARG A 128 35.81 -14.79 4.62
C ARG A 128 34.47 -14.22 4.17
N ARG A 129 33.37 -14.75 4.69
CA ARG A 129 32.06 -14.12 4.52
C ARG A 129 32.20 -12.75 5.15
N ASP A 130 32.40 -11.73 4.32
CA ASP A 130 32.24 -10.34 4.72
C ASP A 130 30.78 -10.17 5.12
N THR A 131 30.45 -10.51 6.37
CA THR A 131 29.21 -10.08 6.97
C THR A 131 29.28 -8.56 6.95
N PRO A 132 28.43 -7.87 6.18
CA PRO A 132 28.56 -6.44 5.99
C PRO A 132 28.51 -5.78 7.37
N GLU A 133 29.59 -5.10 7.72
CA GLU A 133 29.80 -4.51 9.04
C GLU A 133 28.62 -3.59 9.39
N ARG A 134 28.03 -3.82 10.57
CA ARG A 134 26.90 -3.01 11.03
C ARG A 134 27.39 -1.63 11.45
N CYS A 135 26.79 -0.59 10.88
CA CYS A 135 27.16 0.77 11.16
C CYS A 135 26.59 1.24 12.49
N GLY A 136 27.48 1.59 13.45
CA GLY A 136 27.09 1.97 14.81
C GLY A 136 27.12 0.82 15.83
N GLY A 137 27.82 -0.29 15.52
CA GLY A 137 28.02 -1.42 16.43
C GLY A 137 27.05 -2.58 16.19
N THR A 138 26.92 -3.48 17.16
CA THR A 138 26.15 -4.75 17.01
C THR A 138 24.66 -4.56 16.75
N GLN A 139 24.09 -3.42 17.16
CA GLN A 139 22.69 -3.05 16.90
C GLN A 139 22.53 -2.08 15.72
N GLY A 140 23.63 -1.77 15.04
CA GLY A 140 23.65 -0.86 13.91
C GLY A 140 22.94 -1.39 12.68
N ASN A 141 22.62 -0.47 11.76
CA ASN A 141 22.09 -0.84 10.45
C ASN A 141 23.22 -1.20 9.49
N THR A 142 22.95 -2.09 8.53
CA THR A 142 23.86 -2.36 7.42
C THR A 142 23.67 -1.29 6.34
N CYS A 143 24.76 -0.63 5.94
CA CYS A 143 24.70 0.37 4.89
C CYS A 143 24.52 -0.27 3.51
N VAL A 144 23.89 0.46 2.58
CA VAL A 144 23.74 0.05 1.19
C VAL A 144 25.12 -0.09 0.55
N ASN A 145 25.48 -1.30 0.12
CA ASN A 145 26.79 -1.53 -0.48
C ASN A 145 26.96 -0.68 -1.74
N GLY A 146 28.11 0.00 -1.86
CA GLY A 146 28.44 0.89 -2.97
C GLY A 146 27.71 2.24 -3.01
N MET A 147 26.62 2.42 -2.25
CA MET A 147 25.85 3.67 -2.27
C MET A 147 25.91 4.46 -0.97
N ALA A 148 26.29 3.83 0.14
CA ALA A 148 26.39 4.48 1.45
C ALA A 148 27.58 3.95 2.23
N SER A 149 28.14 4.80 3.07
CA SER A 149 29.24 4.49 4.00
C SER A 149 28.81 4.72 5.44
N CYS A 150 29.46 4.02 6.37
CA CYS A 150 29.28 4.28 7.78
C CYS A 150 30.10 5.49 8.21
N ILE A 151 29.44 6.61 8.52
CA ILE A 151 30.07 7.84 8.99
C ILE A 151 29.52 8.14 10.38
N SER A 152 30.39 8.12 11.40
CA SER A 152 30.02 8.39 12.79
C SER A 152 28.84 7.54 13.29
N GLY A 153 28.83 6.25 12.95
CA GLY A 153 27.77 5.31 13.35
C GLY A 153 26.43 5.48 12.62
N LYS A 154 26.37 6.27 11.53
CA LYS A 154 25.20 6.41 10.67
C LYS A 154 25.53 6.05 9.23
N CYS A 155 24.60 5.38 8.53
CA CYS A 155 24.73 5.14 7.10
C CYS A 155 24.41 6.42 6.32
N VAL A 156 25.44 7.02 5.74
CA VAL A 156 25.35 8.25 4.94
C VAL A 156 25.54 7.90 3.48
N CYS A 157 24.70 8.44 2.59
CA CYS A 157 24.82 8.21 1.16
C CYS A 157 26.12 8.82 0.61
N ASN A 158 26.83 8.05 -0.21
CA ASN A 158 28.04 8.48 -0.91
C ASN A 158 27.68 9.23 -2.19
N GLY A 159 28.53 10.16 -2.64
CA GLY A 159 28.39 10.73 -3.98
C GLY A 159 28.44 9.62 -5.05
N PRO A 160 27.62 9.69 -6.13
CA PRO A 160 26.78 10.81 -6.55
C PRO A 160 25.38 10.87 -5.90
N TYR A 161 25.08 9.98 -4.96
CA TYR A 161 23.78 9.95 -4.29
C TYR A 161 23.67 11.07 -3.24
N VAL A 162 22.72 11.98 -3.45
CA VAL A 162 22.59 13.20 -2.64
C VAL A 162 21.50 13.12 -1.58
N ARG A 163 20.65 12.08 -1.63
CA ARG A 163 19.49 11.94 -0.73
C ARG A 163 19.13 10.47 -0.48
N GLY A 164 18.30 10.23 0.52
CA GLY A 164 17.81 8.90 0.89
C GLY A 164 18.20 8.53 2.30
N HIS A 165 18.02 7.25 2.65
CA HIS A 165 18.45 6.70 3.92
C HIS A 165 19.49 5.62 3.64
N GLY A 166 20.75 5.81 4.06
CA GLY A 166 21.87 4.94 3.68
C GLY A 166 21.75 3.47 4.12
N ALA A 167 20.81 3.12 5.00
CA ALA A 167 20.47 1.74 5.36
C ALA A 167 19.27 1.14 4.59
N PHE A 168 18.61 1.94 3.77
CA PHE A 168 17.45 1.53 2.96
C PHE A 168 17.78 1.68 1.48
N ASN A 169 17.89 2.93 1.01
CA ASN A 169 18.29 3.26 -0.35
C ASN A 169 18.83 4.70 -0.44
N CYS A 170 19.65 4.93 -1.46
CA CYS A 170 20.22 6.24 -1.79
C CYS A 170 19.84 6.60 -3.23
N TYR A 171 19.62 7.88 -3.49
CA TYR A 171 19.14 8.38 -4.78
C TYR A 171 20.01 9.52 -5.30
N GLU A 172 20.20 9.53 -6.62
CA GLU A 172 20.81 10.62 -7.35
C GLU A 172 19.91 11.87 -7.34
N LYS A 173 20.47 13.01 -7.77
CA LYS A 173 19.79 14.31 -7.72
C LYS A 173 18.56 14.38 -8.63
N ASP A 174 18.62 13.70 -9.76
CA ASP A 174 17.62 13.65 -10.83
C ASP A 174 16.63 12.49 -10.66
N VAL A 175 16.69 11.76 -9.55
CA VAL A 175 15.73 10.72 -9.22
C VAL A 175 14.67 11.32 -8.30
N LEU A 176 13.40 11.01 -8.51
CA LEU A 176 12.31 11.14 -7.53
C LEU A 176 12.00 9.75 -6.98
N ALA A 177 11.67 9.67 -5.69
CA ALA A 177 11.36 8.41 -5.06
C ALA A 177 10.22 8.55 -4.06
N MET A 178 9.36 7.54 -4.05
CA MET A 178 8.41 7.24 -2.99
C MET A 178 8.98 6.07 -2.18
N GLU A 179 8.84 6.13 -0.85
CA GLU A 179 9.26 5.07 0.06
C GLU A 179 8.12 4.67 0.99
N LEU A 180 8.01 3.38 1.29
CA LEU A 180 7.15 2.84 2.33
C LEU A 180 7.94 1.88 3.20
N LYS A 181 8.38 2.36 4.37
CA LYS A 181 9.18 1.59 5.34
C LYS A 181 8.27 0.99 6.41
N ASN A 182 8.66 -0.11 7.09
CA ASN A 182 7.82 -0.74 8.12
C ASN A 182 7.35 0.15 9.26
N ASP A 183 6.31 -0.32 9.99
CA ASP A 183 5.44 0.54 10.82
C ASP A 183 4.89 1.66 9.93
N PRO A 184 4.13 1.26 8.88
CA PRO A 184 4.26 1.75 7.52
C PRO A 184 4.37 3.26 7.47
N LEU A 185 5.54 3.77 7.12
CA LEU A 185 5.79 5.19 6.98
C LEU A 185 5.89 5.50 5.49
N LEU A 186 4.82 6.07 4.94
CA LEU A 186 4.74 6.45 3.53
C LEU A 186 5.40 7.81 3.34
N THR A 187 6.41 7.87 2.49
CA THR A 187 7.03 9.11 2.00
C THR A 187 6.73 9.24 0.51
N THR A 188 5.97 10.25 0.12
CA THR A 188 5.51 10.47 -1.27
C THR A 188 6.65 10.97 -2.19
N PHE A 189 6.42 11.06 -3.50
CA PHE A 189 7.39 11.67 -4.42
C PHE A 189 7.62 13.16 -4.13
N SER A 190 6.66 13.81 -3.46
CA SER A 190 6.76 15.18 -2.91
C SER A 190 7.56 15.27 -1.61
N LYS A 191 8.10 14.15 -1.10
CA LYS A 191 8.83 14.03 0.18
C LYS A 191 7.97 14.27 1.42
N GLU A 192 6.65 14.28 1.28
CA GLU A 192 5.75 14.36 2.42
C GLU A 192 5.62 12.99 3.07
N THR A 193 5.73 12.94 4.40
CA THR A 193 5.74 11.68 5.15
C THR A 193 4.51 11.56 6.04
N VAL A 194 3.87 10.39 6.03
CA VAL A 194 2.68 10.09 6.82
C VAL A 194 2.67 8.62 7.24
N PRO A 195 2.32 8.28 8.50
CA PRO A 195 2.14 6.88 8.85
C PRO A 195 0.88 6.32 8.15
N PHE A 196 0.96 5.10 7.66
CA PHE A 196 0.03 4.50 6.71
C PHE A 196 -0.27 3.04 7.09
N PRO A 197 -0.93 2.77 8.23
CA PRO A 197 -1.20 1.41 8.74
C PRO A 197 -2.31 0.72 7.96
N PHE A 198 -2.05 0.45 6.69
CA PHE A 198 -3.02 -0.12 5.77
C PHE A 198 -2.71 -1.60 5.54
N PRO A 199 -3.59 -2.53 5.93
CA PRO A 199 -3.32 -3.98 5.86
C PRO A 199 -3.68 -4.64 4.51
N CYS A 200 -4.01 -3.85 3.49
CA CYS A 200 -4.55 -4.35 2.22
C CYS A 200 -3.63 -4.05 1.04
N ARG A 201 -4.10 -4.34 -0.18
CA ARG A 201 -3.42 -3.97 -1.45
C ARG A 201 -3.83 -2.57 -1.88
N TYR A 202 -2.87 -1.76 -2.34
CA TYR A 202 -3.08 -0.36 -2.73
C TYR A 202 -2.23 -0.01 -3.95
N LEU A 203 -2.74 0.92 -4.76
CA LEU A 203 -1.98 1.48 -5.87
C LEU A 203 -0.90 2.42 -5.33
N ILE A 204 0.35 2.10 -5.63
CA ILE A 204 1.50 2.92 -5.26
C ILE A 204 1.70 4.04 -6.25
N THR A 205 1.77 3.71 -7.55
CA THR A 205 1.98 4.68 -8.62
C THR A 205 1.53 4.09 -9.95
N HIS A 206 1.19 4.99 -10.88
CA HIS A 206 0.94 4.68 -12.27
C HIS A 206 1.51 5.80 -13.13
N VAL A 207 2.58 5.49 -13.87
CA VAL A 207 3.39 6.48 -14.58
C VAL A 207 3.71 6.02 -15.99
N GLN A 208 3.95 6.99 -16.87
CA GLN A 208 4.61 6.79 -18.15
C GLN A 208 5.88 7.62 -18.22
N GLN A 209 6.94 7.06 -18.78
CA GLN A 209 8.22 7.72 -19.03
C GLN A 209 8.66 7.47 -20.48
N GLU A 210 9.65 8.23 -20.95
CA GLU A 210 10.29 7.97 -22.24
C GLU A 210 11.07 6.64 -22.21
N LEU A 211 11.02 5.89 -23.31
CA LEU A 211 11.96 4.80 -23.56
C LEU A 211 13.14 5.34 -24.35
N ARG A 212 14.37 5.16 -23.84
CA ARG A 212 15.59 5.63 -24.50
C ARG A 212 16.53 4.50 -24.84
N ASN A 213 17.21 4.61 -25.99
CA ASN A 213 18.23 3.64 -26.37
C ASN A 213 19.56 3.89 -25.62
N GLN A 214 20.59 3.10 -25.94
CA GLN A 214 21.93 3.23 -25.40
C GLN A 214 22.62 4.58 -25.69
N HIS A 215 22.20 5.28 -26.75
CA HIS A 215 22.65 6.61 -27.12
C HIS A 215 21.79 7.73 -26.52
N ASN A 216 20.92 7.40 -25.56
CA ASN A 216 19.99 8.32 -24.89
C ASN A 216 18.99 9.00 -25.85
N GLN A 217 18.73 8.40 -27.02
CA GLN A 217 17.71 8.86 -27.96
C GLN A 217 16.37 8.25 -27.59
N LYS A 218 15.30 9.05 -27.61
CA LYS A 218 13.94 8.55 -27.43
C LYS A 218 13.58 7.63 -28.61
N ILE A 219 13.10 6.44 -28.27
CA ILE A 219 12.67 5.40 -29.22
C ILE A 219 11.29 4.82 -28.86
N GLY A 220 10.58 5.45 -27.92
CA GLY A 220 9.29 4.99 -27.45
C GLY A 220 8.87 5.55 -26.09
N THR A 221 7.98 4.83 -25.42
CA THR A 221 7.50 5.10 -24.05
C THR A 221 7.46 3.82 -23.21
N CYS A 222 7.52 3.99 -21.89
CA CYS A 222 7.35 2.92 -20.91
C CYS A 222 6.26 3.31 -19.93
N GLU A 223 5.21 2.50 -19.82
CA GLU A 223 4.14 2.65 -18.84
C GLU A 223 4.34 1.63 -17.71
N PHE A 224 4.20 2.07 -16.47
CA PHE A 224 4.38 1.25 -15.26
C PHE A 224 3.24 1.48 -14.28
N MET A 225 2.64 0.40 -13.79
CA MET A 225 1.67 0.41 -12.70
C MET A 225 2.16 -0.47 -11.56
N VAL A 226 2.32 0.11 -10.37
CA VAL A 226 2.82 -0.59 -9.18
C VAL A 226 1.76 -0.62 -8.10
N HIS A 227 1.49 -1.80 -7.56
CA HIS A 227 0.71 -1.97 -6.33
C HIS A 227 1.61 -2.48 -5.21
N GLY A 228 1.40 -1.99 -4.00
CA GLY A 228 1.96 -2.57 -2.79
C GLY A 228 0.91 -3.39 -2.07
N PHE A 229 1.33 -4.39 -1.33
CA PHE A 229 0.44 -5.09 -0.39
C PHE A 229 1.18 -5.41 0.90
N ASN A 230 0.45 -5.27 1.99
CA ASN A 230 1.01 -5.38 3.32
C ASN A 230 0.56 -6.68 3.98
N ALA A 231 1.33 -7.08 4.98
CA ALA A 231 1.04 -8.18 5.89
C ALA A 231 1.19 -7.70 7.34
N LYS A 232 0.82 -8.55 8.29
CA LYS A 232 0.88 -8.26 9.72
C LYS A 232 1.74 -9.28 10.47
N ARG A 233 2.52 -8.81 11.44
CA ARG A 233 3.15 -9.67 12.47
C ARG A 233 3.24 -8.93 13.79
N ARG A 234 2.82 -9.58 14.89
CA ARG A 234 2.84 -8.99 16.24
C ARG A 234 2.17 -7.60 16.32
N GLY A 235 1.02 -7.49 15.66
CA GLY A 235 0.24 -6.26 15.62
C GLY A 235 0.79 -5.14 14.74
N LYS A 236 1.87 -5.38 13.99
CA LYS A 236 2.53 -4.38 13.15
C LYS A 236 2.38 -4.74 11.69
N PHE A 237 2.09 -3.74 10.88
CA PHE A 237 2.04 -3.90 9.44
C PHE A 237 3.41 -3.74 8.81
N PHE A 238 3.67 -4.49 7.75
CA PHE A 238 4.87 -4.42 6.96
C PHE A 238 4.56 -4.67 5.49
N VAL A 239 5.40 -4.17 4.59
CA VAL A 239 5.24 -4.43 3.17
C VAL A 239 5.69 -5.86 2.87
N LEU A 240 4.77 -6.70 2.41
CA LEU A 240 5.07 -8.09 2.08
C LEU A 240 5.63 -8.21 0.65
N GLY A 241 5.12 -7.39 -0.26
CA GLY A 241 5.45 -7.47 -1.66
C GLY A 241 4.88 -6.34 -2.49
N PHE A 242 5.08 -6.46 -3.80
CA PHE A 242 4.52 -5.57 -4.80
C PHE A 242 4.08 -6.34 -6.05
N ASP A 243 3.02 -5.83 -6.68
CA ASP A 243 2.64 -6.20 -8.04
C ASP A 243 3.08 -5.09 -8.98
N LEU A 244 3.49 -5.48 -10.19
CA LEU A 244 3.95 -4.56 -11.22
C LEU A 244 3.41 -5.00 -12.57
N ALA A 245 2.90 -4.06 -13.36
CA ALA A 245 2.73 -4.23 -14.80
C ALA A 245 3.57 -3.18 -15.54
N ALA A 246 4.23 -3.58 -16.61
CA ALA A 246 5.01 -2.70 -17.48
C ALA A 246 4.64 -2.91 -18.95
N ASN A 247 4.60 -1.82 -19.72
CA ASN A 247 4.31 -1.79 -21.14
C ASN A 247 5.33 -0.88 -21.84
N LEU A 248 6.25 -1.48 -22.59
CA LEU A 248 7.27 -0.80 -23.38
C LEU A 248 6.75 -0.68 -24.82
N ASN A 249 6.38 0.53 -25.22
CA ASN A 249 5.89 0.85 -26.57
C ASN A 249 7.02 1.48 -27.37
N TYR A 250 7.49 0.83 -28.43
CA TYR A 250 8.50 1.38 -29.32
C TYR A 250 7.83 2.18 -30.43
N ASP A 251 8.49 3.25 -30.88
CA ASP A 251 8.02 4.06 -32.02
C ASP A 251 7.99 3.26 -33.33
N SER A 252 8.73 2.14 -33.40
CA SER A 252 8.70 1.18 -34.51
C SER A 252 7.43 0.32 -34.57
N GLY A 253 6.54 0.44 -33.58
CA GLY A 253 5.34 -0.39 -33.44
C GLY A 253 5.54 -1.68 -32.64
N LYS A 254 6.78 -2.02 -32.27
CA LYS A 254 7.05 -3.13 -31.33
C LYS A 254 6.46 -2.78 -29.96
N ASN A 255 5.80 -3.74 -29.33
CA ASN A 255 5.23 -3.59 -28.00
C ASN A 255 5.67 -4.78 -27.13
N VAL A 256 6.16 -4.50 -25.92
CA VAL A 256 6.58 -5.51 -24.95
C VAL A 256 5.84 -5.25 -23.64
N LYS A 257 4.95 -6.17 -23.27
CA LYS A 257 4.25 -6.13 -21.99
C LYS A 257 4.73 -7.24 -21.09
N LEU A 258 4.73 -6.95 -19.80
CA LEU A 258 5.07 -7.91 -18.77
C LEU A 258 4.40 -7.51 -17.47
N SER A 259 4.09 -8.49 -16.66
CA SER A 259 3.51 -8.29 -15.33
C SER A 259 4.16 -9.23 -14.34
N SER A 260 4.31 -8.81 -13.09
CA SER A 260 4.93 -9.62 -12.04
C SER A 260 4.29 -9.38 -10.69
N ARG A 261 4.33 -10.41 -9.85
CA ARG A 261 4.04 -10.36 -8.42
C ARG A 261 5.27 -10.84 -7.68
N ASN A 262 5.81 -9.97 -6.82
CA ASN A 262 7.08 -10.19 -6.14
C ASN A 262 6.89 -9.97 -4.65
N TYR A 263 7.18 -10.99 -3.85
CA TYR A 263 6.95 -10.94 -2.42
C TYR A 263 7.93 -11.82 -1.67
N GLY A 264 8.07 -11.57 -0.37
CA GLY A 264 8.90 -12.39 0.47
C GLY A 264 9.10 -11.83 1.86
N PHE A 265 9.88 -12.57 2.64
CA PHE A 265 10.31 -12.20 3.98
C PHE A 265 11.73 -12.71 4.21
N LEU A 266 12.35 -12.27 5.30
CA LEU A 266 13.59 -12.85 5.82
C LEU A 266 13.27 -13.73 7.02
N ARG A 267 13.99 -14.84 7.16
CA ARG A 267 14.01 -15.63 8.40
C ARG A 267 15.45 -15.71 8.86
N ASN A 268 15.79 -15.05 9.97
CA ASN A 268 17.16 -14.98 10.48
C ASN A 268 18.16 -14.45 9.43
N GLY A 269 17.76 -13.44 8.66
CA GLY A 269 18.56 -12.83 7.58
C GLY A 269 18.61 -13.64 6.28
N VAL A 270 17.94 -14.79 6.22
CA VAL A 270 17.85 -15.62 5.01
C VAL A 270 16.58 -15.25 4.22
N PRO A 271 16.70 -14.78 2.96
CA PRO A 271 15.54 -14.43 2.15
C PRO A 271 14.75 -15.66 1.71
N SER A 272 13.43 -15.59 1.88
CA SER A 272 12.45 -16.44 1.24
C SER A 272 11.61 -15.54 0.35
N VAL A 273 11.88 -15.58 -0.95
CA VAL A 273 11.29 -14.69 -1.96
C VAL A 273 10.65 -15.52 -3.05
N LYS A 274 9.52 -15.03 -3.57
CA LYS A 274 8.79 -15.64 -4.67
C LYS A 274 8.56 -14.61 -5.76
N PHE A 275 8.77 -15.06 -6.99
CA PHE A 275 8.60 -14.28 -8.21
C PHE A 275 7.60 -15.02 -9.09
N GLU A 276 6.50 -14.36 -9.39
CA GLU A 276 5.47 -14.81 -10.33
C GLU A 276 5.40 -13.78 -11.45
N GLY A 277 5.18 -14.23 -12.69
CA GLY A 277 5.35 -13.43 -13.88
C GLY A 277 4.48 -13.87 -15.04
N THR A 278 4.11 -12.92 -15.89
CA THR A 278 3.43 -13.16 -17.17
C THR A 278 4.04 -12.25 -18.22
N MET A 279 4.50 -12.84 -19.33
CA MET A 279 5.01 -12.10 -20.49
C MET A 279 3.93 -11.93 -21.56
N GLY A 280 3.92 -10.79 -22.26
CA GLY A 280 2.98 -10.50 -23.35
C GLY A 280 1.75 -9.69 -22.95
N ASP A 281 1.45 -9.59 -21.65
CA ASP A 281 0.26 -8.88 -21.15
C ASP A 281 0.55 -7.85 -20.04
N PHE A 282 -0.30 -6.82 -19.98
CA PHE A 282 -0.30 -5.77 -18.94
C PHE A 282 -1.42 -6.05 -17.93
N LEU A 283 -1.15 -6.98 -17.01
CA LEU A 283 -2.05 -7.51 -15.99
C LEU A 283 -1.64 -7.00 -14.61
N SER A 284 -2.02 -5.76 -14.30
CA SER A 284 -1.69 -5.17 -12.99
C SER A 284 -2.33 -5.92 -11.82
N ASP A 285 -3.45 -6.61 -12.05
CA ASP A 285 -4.22 -7.36 -11.04
C ASP A 285 -4.16 -8.90 -11.22
N GLY A 286 -3.23 -9.37 -12.05
CA GLY A 286 -3.05 -10.79 -12.35
C GLY A 286 -4.09 -11.38 -13.33
N PRO A 287 -4.11 -12.72 -13.51
CA PRO A 287 -3.25 -13.69 -12.84
C PRO A 287 -1.77 -13.52 -13.20
N TRP A 288 -0.88 -13.98 -12.30
CA TRP A 288 0.54 -14.08 -12.57
C TRP A 288 0.91 -15.55 -12.70
N GLU A 289 1.66 -15.87 -13.74
CA GLU A 289 2.11 -17.23 -14.02
C GLU A 289 3.51 -17.45 -13.43
N ASN A 290 4.22 -18.48 -13.89
CA ASN A 290 5.58 -18.78 -13.45
C ASN A 290 6.63 -18.30 -14.48
N ASP A 291 6.28 -17.32 -15.33
CA ASP A 291 7.20 -16.83 -16.36
C ASP A 291 8.34 -16.01 -15.76
N SER A 292 9.51 -16.10 -16.39
CA SER A 292 10.61 -15.18 -16.11
C SER A 292 10.28 -13.79 -16.64
N VAL A 293 10.24 -12.80 -15.74
CA VAL A 293 9.98 -11.38 -16.08
C VAL A 293 11.29 -10.68 -16.45
N THR A 294 11.88 -11.14 -17.55
CA THR A 294 13.14 -10.65 -18.08
C THR A 294 13.00 -10.35 -19.57
N TYR A 295 13.51 -9.20 -19.99
CA TYR A 295 13.52 -8.80 -21.39
C TYR A 295 14.84 -8.13 -21.74
N VAL A 296 15.39 -8.46 -22.91
CA VAL A 296 16.65 -7.91 -23.41
C VAL A 296 16.47 -7.50 -24.87
N ASP A 297 16.84 -6.26 -25.17
CA ASP A 297 16.99 -5.73 -26.53
C ASP A 297 18.43 -5.22 -26.66
N GLU A 298 19.33 -6.08 -27.14
CA GLU A 298 20.76 -5.76 -27.22
C GLU A 298 21.02 -4.58 -28.16
N LEU A 299 20.27 -4.49 -29.27
CA LEU A 299 20.43 -3.43 -30.27
C LEU A 299 20.17 -2.05 -29.66
N ASN A 300 19.14 -1.93 -28.81
CA ASN A 300 18.79 -0.68 -28.17
C ASN A 300 19.42 -0.52 -26.78
N GLY A 301 20.13 -1.53 -26.28
CA GLY A 301 20.67 -1.57 -24.92
C GLY A 301 19.60 -1.52 -23.83
N ILE A 302 18.42 -2.10 -24.09
CA ILE A 302 17.31 -2.17 -23.13
C ILE A 302 17.37 -3.48 -22.38
N ARG A 303 17.25 -3.41 -21.06
CA ARG A 303 17.14 -4.56 -20.19
C ARG A 303 16.04 -4.32 -19.15
N VAL A 304 15.11 -5.24 -19.05
CA VAL A 304 14.22 -5.39 -17.91
C VAL A 304 14.80 -6.49 -17.04
N ASN A 305 15.14 -6.15 -15.80
CA ASN A 305 15.75 -7.07 -14.86
C ASN A 305 14.95 -7.12 -13.56
N LEU A 306 14.65 -8.32 -13.10
CA LEU A 306 14.17 -8.62 -11.77
C LEU A 306 15.23 -9.47 -11.08
N SER A 307 15.82 -8.95 -10.01
CA SER A 307 16.94 -9.61 -9.33
C SER A 307 16.81 -9.58 -7.81
N ALA A 308 17.34 -10.61 -7.16
CA ALA A 308 17.52 -10.66 -5.71
C ALA A 308 19.00 -10.38 -5.38
N GLY A 309 19.30 -9.18 -4.89
CA GLY A 309 20.65 -8.78 -4.48
C GLY A 309 21.11 -9.50 -3.21
N SER A 310 22.29 -10.12 -3.27
CA SER A 310 22.85 -10.94 -2.20
C SER A 310 23.38 -10.14 -1.00
N SER A 311 23.91 -8.93 -1.23
CA SER A 311 24.63 -8.10 -0.25
C SER A 311 23.71 -7.37 0.73
N ASN A 312 22.57 -6.85 0.26
CA ASN A 312 21.60 -6.13 1.10
C ASN A 312 20.22 -6.80 1.16
N LYS A 313 20.10 -8.05 0.67
CA LYS A 313 18.87 -8.85 0.66
C LYS A 313 17.68 -8.12 0.03
N ARG A 314 17.89 -7.55 -1.16
CA ARG A 314 16.88 -6.72 -1.84
C ARG A 314 16.34 -7.41 -3.06
N ILE A 315 15.06 -7.20 -3.35
CA ILE A 315 14.48 -7.48 -4.65
C ILE A 315 14.47 -6.17 -5.43
N ILE A 316 15.03 -6.17 -6.64
CA ILE A 316 15.11 -5.00 -7.49
C ILE A 316 14.51 -5.35 -8.84
N PHE A 317 13.45 -4.63 -9.21
CA PHE A 317 12.97 -4.55 -10.58
C PHE A 317 13.48 -3.25 -11.21
N ALA A 318 14.14 -3.33 -12.36
CA ALA A 318 14.74 -2.19 -13.03
C ALA A 318 14.49 -2.21 -14.54
N VAL A 319 14.13 -1.04 -15.07
CA VAL A 319 14.19 -0.72 -16.50
C VAL A 319 14.98 0.56 -16.66
N GLU A 320 16.31 0.43 -16.67
CA GLU A 320 17.25 1.55 -16.61
C GLU A 320 17.02 2.54 -17.76
N ARG A 321 16.68 2.02 -18.93
CA ARG A 321 16.37 2.78 -20.16
C ARG A 321 15.01 3.47 -20.18
N CYS A 322 14.21 3.29 -19.12
CA CYS A 322 13.04 4.11 -18.84
C CYS A 322 13.23 4.97 -17.58
N GLY A 323 14.39 4.85 -16.91
CA GLY A 323 14.65 5.51 -15.63
C GLY A 323 13.71 5.06 -14.52
N PHE A 324 13.25 3.80 -14.51
CA PHE A 324 12.27 3.26 -13.57
C PHE A 324 12.84 2.13 -12.72
N TYR A 325 12.62 2.19 -11.40
CA TYR A 325 13.09 1.18 -10.46
C TYR A 325 12.07 0.93 -9.34
N VAL A 326 11.91 -0.34 -8.97
CA VAL A 326 11.21 -0.79 -7.77
C VAL A 326 12.16 -1.59 -6.91
N LEU A 327 12.23 -1.28 -5.62
CA LEU A 327 13.10 -1.94 -4.66
C LEU A 327 12.27 -2.39 -3.46
N LEU A 328 12.38 -3.67 -3.11
CA LEU A 328 11.78 -4.24 -1.90
C LEU A 328 12.89 -4.79 -1.01
N VAL A 329 12.90 -4.37 0.25
CA VAL A 329 13.67 -4.98 1.33
C VAL A 329 12.67 -5.79 2.18
N PRO A 330 12.70 -7.14 2.11
CA PRO A 330 11.74 -7.96 2.83
C PRO A 330 11.89 -7.82 4.35
N TYR A 331 10.78 -7.97 5.06
CA TYR A 331 10.77 -7.93 6.53
C TYR A 331 11.32 -9.22 7.14
N ASP A 332 12.22 -9.11 8.11
CA ASP A 332 12.62 -10.27 8.92
C ASP A 332 11.59 -10.61 10.00
N ILE A 333 10.93 -11.75 9.85
CA ILE A 333 9.87 -12.19 10.77
C ILE A 333 10.41 -12.65 12.13
N VAL A 334 11.72 -12.92 12.24
CA VAL A 334 12.37 -13.34 13.49
C VAL A 334 13.07 -12.16 14.16
N TYR A 335 13.94 -11.45 13.43
CA TYR A 335 14.65 -10.29 13.98
C TYR A 335 13.75 -9.07 14.13
N MET A 336 12.70 -8.92 13.31
CA MET A 336 11.72 -7.85 13.44
C MET A 336 12.37 -6.46 13.44
N ARG A 337 12.38 -5.77 14.59
CA ARG A 337 13.01 -4.45 14.76
C ARG A 337 14.54 -4.50 14.82
N SER A 338 15.13 -5.65 15.11
CA SER A 338 16.60 -5.83 15.22
C SER A 338 17.27 -6.26 13.92
N GLN A 339 16.50 -6.39 12.83
CA GLN A 339 17.05 -6.66 11.51
C GLN A 339 17.96 -5.49 11.07
N ALA A 340 19.05 -5.80 10.38
CA ALA A 340 20.07 -4.80 10.05
C ALA A 340 19.68 -3.87 8.89
N SER A 341 18.82 -4.34 7.98
CA SER A 341 18.34 -3.55 6.84
C SER A 341 16.97 -2.98 7.16
N ILE A 342 16.69 -1.74 6.76
CA ILE A 342 15.33 -1.20 6.94
C ILE A 342 14.40 -1.89 5.94
N PRO A 343 13.36 -2.61 6.38
CA PRO A 343 12.40 -3.25 5.51
C PRO A 343 11.47 -2.19 4.88
N GLY A 344 11.02 -2.47 3.66
CA GLY A 344 10.11 -1.56 2.97
C GLY A 344 10.21 -1.64 1.45
N LEU A 345 9.41 -0.80 0.80
CA LEU A 345 9.30 -0.71 -0.64
C LEU A 345 9.65 0.71 -1.09
N ALA A 346 10.40 0.82 -2.18
CA ALA A 346 10.67 2.09 -2.84
C ALA A 346 10.32 1.98 -4.31
N VAL A 347 9.70 3.04 -4.83
CA VAL A 347 9.52 3.22 -6.28
C VAL A 347 10.19 4.52 -6.66
N SER A 348 11.06 4.48 -7.66
CA SER A 348 11.80 5.65 -8.11
C SER A 348 11.78 5.80 -9.62
N VAL A 349 11.70 7.07 -10.02
CA VAL A 349 11.60 7.52 -11.41
C VAL A 349 12.62 8.62 -11.66
N ARG A 350 13.28 8.60 -12.81
CA ARG A 350 14.19 9.68 -13.23
C ARG A 350 13.44 10.84 -13.88
N ILE A 351 13.73 12.06 -13.46
CA ILE A 351 13.02 13.28 -13.92
C ILE A 351 13.39 13.66 -15.35
N ASP A 352 14.58 13.32 -15.81
CA ASP A 352 15.06 13.61 -17.15
C ASP A 352 14.40 12.72 -18.22
N PHE A 353 13.57 11.74 -17.83
CA PHE A 353 12.81 10.84 -18.72
C PHE A 353 11.36 11.30 -18.96
N ASN A 354 11.03 12.55 -18.68
CA ASN A 354 9.71 13.17 -18.91
C ASN A 354 8.54 12.33 -18.35
N ILE A 355 8.31 12.45 -17.04
CA ILE A 355 7.35 11.62 -16.31
C ILE A 355 5.92 12.17 -16.49
N GLN A 356 5.03 11.32 -16.99
CA GLN A 356 3.58 11.52 -16.98
C GLN A 356 2.94 10.67 -15.87
N TRP A 357 2.10 11.29 -15.05
CA TRP A 357 1.40 10.61 -13.95
C TRP A 357 -0.07 10.38 -14.34
N TYR A 358 -0.51 9.12 -14.38
CA TYR A 358 -1.89 8.76 -14.74
C TYR A 358 -2.84 8.72 -13.54
N SER A 359 -2.38 8.24 -12.39
CA SER A 359 -3.22 7.96 -11.22
C SER A 359 -3.05 8.97 -10.07
N LYS A 360 -3.00 10.27 -10.39
CA LYS A 360 -2.67 11.33 -9.39
C LYS A 360 -3.58 11.31 -8.15
N ASP A 361 -4.87 11.01 -8.33
CA ASP A 361 -5.85 11.01 -7.24
C ASP A 361 -6.02 9.67 -6.54
N THR A 362 -5.51 8.58 -7.11
CA THR A 362 -5.73 7.21 -6.62
C THR A 362 -4.47 6.55 -6.07
N ALA A 363 -3.29 6.93 -6.58
CA ALA A 363 -2.01 6.45 -6.10
C ALA A 363 -1.68 7.01 -4.70
N MET A 364 -1.06 6.16 -3.86
CA MET A 364 -0.57 6.57 -2.55
C MET A 364 0.76 7.32 -2.64
N GLY A 365 1.59 6.98 -3.61
CA GLY A 365 2.78 7.75 -3.99
C GLY A 365 2.39 9.00 -4.74
N LEU A 366 1.90 10.01 -4.01
CA LEU A 366 1.44 11.27 -4.59
C LEU A 366 2.54 11.91 -5.43
N ALA A 367 2.18 12.30 -6.64
CA ALA A 367 3.06 12.97 -7.58
C ALA A 367 3.54 14.33 -7.01
N PRO A 368 4.70 14.86 -7.44
CA PRO A 368 5.15 16.19 -7.06
C PRO A 368 4.17 17.29 -7.49
N SER A 369 3.93 18.31 -6.64
CA SER A 369 3.36 19.58 -7.10
C SER A 369 4.50 20.53 -7.40
N PHE A 370 4.46 21.12 -8.59
CA PHE A 370 5.32 22.25 -8.92
C PHE A 370 4.75 23.58 -8.39
N GLY A 371 3.88 23.54 -7.37
CA GLY A 371 3.21 24.69 -6.77
C GLY A 371 3.32 24.70 -5.25
N GLU A 372 3.08 25.86 -4.62
CA GLU A 372 3.38 26.13 -3.21
C GLU A 372 2.55 25.34 -2.17
N GLN A 373 1.52 24.61 -2.58
CA GLN A 373 0.71 23.79 -1.66
C GLN A 373 1.13 22.32 -1.73
N GLY A 374 1.55 21.76 -0.58
CA GLY A 374 1.89 20.33 -0.45
C GLY A 374 0.73 19.42 -0.87
N TYR A 375 1.04 18.28 -1.49
CA TYR A 375 0.05 17.38 -2.09
C TYR A 375 -0.84 16.71 -1.03
N LEU A 376 -0.31 16.42 0.15
CA LEU A 376 -1.13 15.91 1.26
C LEU A 376 -2.26 16.87 1.64
N LYS A 377 -2.09 18.18 1.42
CA LYS A 377 -3.14 19.18 1.64
C LYS A 377 -4.24 19.11 0.57
N GLY A 378 -3.87 18.90 -0.70
CA GLY A 378 -4.84 18.77 -1.80
C GLY A 378 -5.73 17.52 -1.68
N HIS A 379 -5.21 16.45 -1.07
CA HIS A 379 -5.95 15.21 -0.84
C HIS A 379 -6.43 15.02 0.61
N HIS A 380 -6.36 16.09 1.40
CA HIS A 380 -6.88 16.10 2.76
C HIS A 380 -8.40 16.03 2.71
N ILE A 381 -8.98 15.17 3.55
CA ILE A 381 -10.41 15.21 3.81
C ILE A 381 -10.60 16.15 5.01
N PRO A 382 -11.14 17.38 4.81
CA PRO A 382 -11.46 18.29 5.89
C PRO A 382 -12.08 17.60 7.10
N GLY A 383 -11.53 17.85 8.29
CA GLY A 383 -11.94 17.24 9.57
C GLY A 383 -11.24 15.92 9.92
N LEU A 384 -10.41 15.35 9.05
CA LEU A 384 -9.55 14.21 9.35
C LEU A 384 -8.10 14.65 9.50
N SER A 385 -7.23 13.82 10.08
CA SER A 385 -5.78 13.98 9.91
C SER A 385 -5.34 13.58 8.49
N HIS A 386 -4.13 13.96 8.06
CA HIS A 386 -3.56 13.47 6.78
C HIS A 386 -3.48 11.93 6.77
N ARG A 387 -3.11 11.35 7.89
CA ARG A 387 -3.02 9.89 8.10
C ARG A 387 -4.37 9.20 7.88
N GLN A 388 -5.42 9.68 8.53
CA GLN A 388 -6.77 9.16 8.35
C GLN A 388 -7.29 9.38 6.91
N SER A 389 -7.00 10.55 6.33
CA SER A 389 -7.38 10.86 4.93
C SER A 389 -6.75 9.88 3.94
N MET A 390 -5.46 9.59 4.10
CA MET A 390 -4.75 8.61 3.26
C MET A 390 -5.30 7.20 3.42
N LEU A 391 -5.63 6.79 4.66
CA LEU A 391 -6.23 5.48 4.91
C LEU A 391 -7.61 5.35 4.25
N VAL A 392 -8.49 6.32 4.44
CA VAL A 392 -9.83 6.33 3.80
C VAL A 392 -9.69 6.28 2.29
N ARG A 393 -8.77 7.08 1.71
CA ARG A 393 -8.48 7.03 0.27
C ARG A 393 -8.08 5.62 -0.16
N ALA A 394 -7.10 5.00 0.53
CA ALA A 394 -6.63 3.66 0.18
C ALA A 394 -7.75 2.61 0.17
N PHE A 395 -8.68 2.63 1.14
CA PHE A 395 -9.82 1.71 1.18
C PHE A 395 -10.91 2.02 0.14
N THR A 396 -11.12 3.29 -0.21
CA THR A 396 -12.22 3.70 -1.09
C THR A 396 -11.87 3.69 -2.58
N LYS A 397 -10.58 3.59 -2.93
CA LYS A 397 -10.18 3.44 -4.33
C LYS A 397 -10.43 2.03 -4.84
N ASP A 398 -10.79 1.95 -6.11
CA ASP A 398 -11.10 0.69 -6.80
C ASP A 398 -9.79 -0.03 -7.18
N VAL A 399 -9.15 -0.62 -6.16
CA VAL A 399 -8.00 -1.51 -6.31
C VAL A 399 -8.50 -2.92 -6.07
N LYS A 400 -8.43 -3.77 -7.10
CA LYS A 400 -8.83 -5.18 -6.98
C LYS A 400 -8.01 -5.84 -5.87
N GLN A 401 -8.69 -6.42 -4.89
CA GLN A 401 -8.03 -7.13 -3.80
C GLN A 401 -7.75 -8.56 -4.27
N ASN A 402 -6.49 -8.97 -4.18
CA ASN A 402 -6.02 -10.32 -4.54
C ASN A 402 -4.84 -10.69 -3.63
N LEU A 403 -5.01 -10.42 -2.33
CA LEU A 403 -4.01 -10.64 -1.29
C LEU A 403 -3.63 -12.12 -1.23
N ILE A 404 -2.32 -12.37 -1.26
CA ILE A 404 -1.75 -13.72 -1.20
C ILE A 404 -2.16 -14.38 0.12
N THR A 405 -2.12 -13.62 1.21
CA THR A 405 -2.40 -14.08 2.57
C THR A 405 -3.89 -14.32 2.87
N GLY A 406 -4.81 -14.05 1.94
CA GLY A 406 -6.25 -13.98 2.21
C GLY A 406 -6.68 -12.58 2.70
N GLY A 407 -7.92 -12.45 3.21
CA GLY A 407 -8.45 -11.16 3.69
C GLY A 407 -9.07 -10.26 2.62
N VAL A 408 -9.27 -10.78 1.40
CA VAL A 408 -9.80 -10.05 0.24
C VAL A 408 -11.16 -9.42 0.55
N GLU A 409 -12.11 -10.23 1.02
CA GLU A 409 -13.48 -9.78 1.31
C GLU A 409 -13.50 -8.72 2.43
N GLN A 410 -12.65 -8.87 3.45
CA GLN A 410 -12.59 -7.95 4.59
C GLN A 410 -12.00 -6.59 4.19
N CYS A 411 -10.98 -6.58 3.32
CA CYS A 411 -10.46 -5.34 2.74
C CYS A 411 -11.53 -4.60 1.93
N GLU A 412 -12.28 -5.33 1.10
CA GLU A 412 -13.37 -4.76 0.30
C GLU A 412 -14.52 -4.27 1.18
N ALA A 413 -14.88 -5.01 2.23
CA ALA A 413 -15.94 -4.65 3.17
C ALA A 413 -15.68 -3.31 3.87
N VAL A 414 -14.44 -3.02 4.26
CA VAL A 414 -14.08 -1.70 4.81
C VAL A 414 -14.26 -0.59 3.77
N GLY A 415 -13.84 -0.82 2.53
CA GLY A 415 -14.04 0.12 1.43
C GLY A 415 -15.52 0.41 1.16
N VAL A 416 -16.36 -0.64 1.16
CA VAL A 416 -17.81 -0.53 1.05
C VAL A 416 -18.40 0.25 2.23
N ALA A 417 -17.97 -0.05 3.46
CA ALA A 417 -18.43 0.66 4.65
C ALA A 417 -18.14 2.17 4.55
N PHE A 418 -16.93 2.56 4.12
CA PHE A 418 -16.58 3.97 3.91
C PHE A 418 -17.38 4.64 2.78
N LYS A 419 -17.60 3.94 1.66
CA LYS A 419 -18.38 4.48 0.52
C LYS A 419 -19.85 4.75 0.89
N MET A 420 -20.38 4.08 1.92
CA MET A 420 -21.74 4.31 2.42
C MET A 420 -21.85 5.46 3.42
N CYS A 421 -20.72 6.01 3.90
CA CYS A 421 -20.72 7.11 4.84
C CYS A 421 -21.01 8.45 4.15
N THR A 422 -21.87 9.27 4.76
CA THR A 422 -21.83 10.72 4.49
C THR A 422 -20.52 11.30 5.02
N ARG A 423 -20.11 12.48 4.53
CA ARG A 423 -18.84 13.09 4.96
C ARG A 423 -18.77 13.36 6.47
N GLN A 424 -19.87 13.73 7.10
CA GLN A 424 -19.93 13.93 8.55
C GLN A 424 -19.81 12.59 9.30
N LYS A 425 -20.56 11.57 8.89
CA LYS A 425 -20.49 10.22 9.47
C LYS A 425 -19.11 9.60 9.30
N LEU A 426 -18.46 9.81 8.15
CA LEU A 426 -17.09 9.37 7.90
C LEU A 426 -16.09 9.98 8.89
N ARG A 427 -16.23 11.28 9.21
CA ARG A 427 -15.37 11.94 10.22
C ARG A 427 -15.54 11.29 11.59
N ALA A 428 -16.77 11.10 12.01
CA ALA A 428 -17.08 10.48 13.30
C ALA A 428 -16.57 9.03 13.35
N ALA A 429 -16.82 8.24 12.31
CA ALA A 429 -16.31 6.87 12.18
C ALA A 429 -14.78 6.82 12.29
N MET A 430 -14.06 7.71 11.60
CA MET A 430 -12.60 7.76 11.68
C MET A 430 -12.09 8.26 13.02
N HIS A 431 -12.81 9.12 13.72
CA HIS A 431 -12.45 9.51 15.08
C HIS A 431 -12.60 8.34 16.06
N SER A 432 -13.70 7.58 15.93
CA SER A 432 -14.04 6.50 16.86
C SER A 432 -13.38 5.15 16.58
N CYS A 433 -13.06 4.83 15.33
CA CYS A 433 -12.62 3.48 14.95
C CYS A 433 -11.13 3.39 14.59
N TYR A 434 -10.50 4.50 14.19
CA TYR A 434 -9.17 4.49 13.59
C TYR A 434 -8.08 3.87 14.49
N TRP A 435 -8.20 4.05 15.80
CA TRP A 435 -7.26 3.51 16.79
C TRP A 435 -7.11 1.99 16.67
N MET A 436 -8.12 1.26 16.20
CA MET A 436 -8.06 -0.19 16.02
C MET A 436 -6.96 -0.60 15.04
N LEU A 437 -6.71 0.21 14.00
CA LEU A 437 -5.64 -0.01 13.03
C LEU A 437 -4.31 0.64 13.43
N ASP A 438 -4.28 1.39 14.52
CA ASP A 438 -3.08 2.11 14.95
C ASP A 438 -2.39 1.46 16.16
N GLN A 439 -3.12 0.72 16.98
CA GLN A 439 -2.64 0.23 18.27
C GLN A 439 -2.09 -1.20 18.20
N PRO A 440 -0.76 -1.44 18.14
CA PRO A 440 -0.23 -2.77 17.85
C PRO A 440 -0.60 -3.84 18.88
N ARG A 441 -0.75 -3.45 20.15
CA ARG A 441 -1.16 -4.38 21.21
C ARG A 441 -2.59 -4.88 21.02
N PHE A 442 -3.49 -3.99 20.59
CA PHE A 442 -4.86 -4.37 20.27
C PHE A 442 -4.91 -5.21 19.00
N ILE A 443 -4.22 -4.76 17.95
CA ILE A 443 -4.15 -5.48 16.67
C ILE A 443 -3.67 -6.92 16.89
N ASN A 444 -2.59 -7.12 17.66
CA ASN A 444 -2.05 -8.44 17.96
C ASN A 444 -2.99 -9.31 18.82
N CYS A 445 -3.82 -8.68 19.64
CA CYS A 445 -4.78 -9.39 20.45
C CYS A 445 -5.94 -9.90 19.60
N VAL A 446 -6.56 -9.01 18.83
CA VAL A 446 -7.76 -9.32 18.02
C VAL A 446 -7.43 -10.31 16.92
N ASP A 447 -6.26 -10.13 16.30
CA ASP A 447 -5.88 -10.90 15.14
C ASP A 447 -4.44 -11.37 15.28
N LYS A 448 -4.26 -12.69 15.32
CA LYS A 448 -2.94 -13.34 15.38
C LYS A 448 -2.40 -13.77 14.00
N THR A 449 -3.23 -13.73 12.97
CA THR A 449 -2.88 -14.18 11.62
C THR A 449 -1.95 -13.17 10.92
N ILE A 450 -1.47 -13.51 9.73
CA ILE A 450 -0.69 -12.59 8.90
C ILE A 450 -1.55 -11.64 8.05
N ASN A 451 -2.83 -11.97 7.84
CA ASN A 451 -3.69 -11.33 6.84
C ASN A 451 -4.66 -10.27 7.38
N SER A 452 -4.74 -10.11 8.70
CA SER A 452 -5.58 -9.10 9.35
C SER A 452 -7.09 -9.28 9.12
N MET A 453 -7.56 -10.50 8.83
CA MET A 453 -8.98 -10.79 8.59
C MET A 453 -9.90 -10.35 9.74
N GLU A 454 -9.64 -10.79 10.97
CA GLU A 454 -10.51 -10.50 12.12
C GLU A 454 -10.44 -9.01 12.48
N LEU A 455 -9.26 -8.42 12.36
CA LEU A 455 -9.07 -6.99 12.56
C LEU A 455 -9.89 -6.16 11.56
N LEU A 456 -9.79 -6.50 10.27
CA LEU A 456 -10.47 -5.78 9.20
C LEU A 456 -11.98 -5.94 9.27
N LYS A 457 -12.46 -7.13 9.64
CA LYS A 457 -13.87 -7.38 9.92
C LYS A 457 -14.37 -6.48 11.04
N LEU A 458 -13.70 -6.51 12.21
CA LEU A 458 -14.05 -5.68 13.36
C LEU A 458 -14.02 -4.18 13.02
N PHE A 459 -13.01 -3.75 12.25
CA PHE A 459 -12.89 -2.37 11.81
C PHE A 459 -14.02 -1.96 10.86
N ALA A 460 -14.39 -2.82 9.89
CA ALA A 460 -15.53 -2.57 9.00
C ALA A 460 -16.85 -2.44 9.78
N GLU A 461 -17.06 -3.31 10.78
CA GLU A 461 -18.23 -3.26 11.65
C GLU A 461 -18.27 -1.98 12.48
N CYS A 462 -17.13 -1.54 13.04
CA CYS A 462 -17.02 -0.25 13.72
C CYS A 462 -17.39 0.91 12.80
N VAL A 463 -16.90 0.93 11.55
CA VAL A 463 -17.27 1.97 10.58
C VAL A 463 -18.77 1.91 10.27
N ASN A 464 -19.36 0.72 10.17
CA ASN A 464 -20.80 0.53 9.93
C ASN A 464 -21.68 1.01 11.08
N VAL A 465 -21.20 1.04 12.34
CA VAL A 465 -21.93 1.67 13.46
C VAL A 465 -22.32 3.10 13.10
N TRP A 466 -21.40 3.86 12.52
CA TRP A 466 -21.62 5.26 12.15
C TRP A 466 -22.29 5.41 10.79
N CYS A 467 -21.88 4.60 9.81
CA CYS A 467 -22.27 4.80 8.42
C CYS A 467 -23.58 4.10 8.03
N LYS A 468 -23.98 3.07 8.79
CA LYS A 468 -25.25 2.34 8.62
C LYS A 468 -26.13 2.35 9.87
N ASP A 469 -25.76 3.13 10.88
CA ASP A 469 -26.46 3.17 12.18
C ASP A 469 -26.57 1.77 12.83
N SER A 470 -25.53 0.93 12.64
CA SER A 470 -25.47 -0.41 13.21
C SER A 470 -25.27 -0.36 14.74
N PRO A 471 -25.76 -1.35 15.51
CA PRO A 471 -25.58 -1.34 16.96
C PRO A 471 -24.11 -1.44 17.38
N CYS A 472 -23.64 -0.52 18.20
CA CYS A 472 -22.27 -0.53 18.73
C CYS A 472 -21.97 -1.76 19.61
N LEU A 473 -23.02 -2.30 20.26
CA LEU A 473 -22.93 -3.47 21.13
C LEU A 473 -22.32 -4.69 20.43
N ASN A 474 -22.49 -4.83 19.11
CA ASN A 474 -21.92 -5.96 18.37
C ASN A 474 -20.39 -5.90 18.36
N VAL A 475 -19.82 -4.71 18.06
CA VAL A 475 -18.37 -4.50 18.05
C VAL A 475 -17.79 -4.65 19.46
N GLN A 476 -18.49 -4.13 20.48
CA GLN A 476 -18.09 -4.31 21.88
C GLN A 476 -18.11 -5.79 22.29
N ALA A 477 -19.15 -6.54 21.90
CA ALA A 477 -19.25 -7.98 22.17
C ALA A 477 -18.12 -8.77 21.50
N ASP A 478 -17.72 -8.42 20.28
CA ASP A 478 -16.61 -9.05 19.57
C ASP A 478 -15.26 -8.75 20.24
N ILE A 479 -15.05 -7.53 20.73
CA ILE A 479 -13.87 -7.17 21.53
C ILE A 479 -13.85 -7.92 22.87
N ILE A 480 -15.01 -8.09 23.52
CA ILE A 480 -15.10 -8.78 24.80
C ILE A 480 -14.87 -10.29 24.62
N SER A 481 -15.53 -10.89 23.62
CA SER A 481 -15.46 -12.33 23.34
C SER A 481 -14.07 -12.77 22.86
N SER A 482 -13.35 -11.94 22.11
CA SER A 482 -11.94 -12.15 21.77
C SER A 482 -10.98 -12.00 22.97
N GLY A 483 -11.47 -11.54 24.13
CA GLY A 483 -10.67 -11.29 25.33
C GLY A 483 -9.84 -10.00 25.27
N CYS A 484 -9.97 -9.21 24.21
CA CYS A 484 -9.13 -8.04 23.95
C CYS A 484 -9.54 -6.79 24.73
N HIS A 485 -10.70 -6.80 25.38
CA HIS A 485 -11.08 -5.79 26.37
C HIS A 485 -10.08 -5.64 27.53
N LYS A 486 -9.24 -6.65 27.78
CA LYS A 486 -8.21 -6.64 28.84
C LYS A 486 -6.89 -5.97 28.43
N VAL A 487 -6.76 -5.53 27.17
CA VAL A 487 -5.53 -4.89 26.70
C VAL A 487 -5.40 -3.51 27.36
N SER A 488 -4.53 -3.42 28.35
CA SER A 488 -4.30 -2.19 29.11
C SER A 488 -3.61 -1.09 28.30
N ARG A 489 -3.73 0.16 28.76
CA ARG A 489 -3.04 1.35 28.22
C ARG A 489 -3.43 1.72 26.78
N ILE A 490 -4.69 1.52 26.43
CA ILE A 490 -5.30 2.03 25.21
C ILE A 490 -6.56 2.79 25.64
N PRO A 491 -6.48 4.10 25.92
CA PRO A 491 -7.62 4.89 26.37
C PRO A 491 -8.83 4.76 25.45
N GLU A 492 -8.61 4.79 24.14
CA GLU A 492 -9.67 4.72 23.12
C GLU A 492 -10.44 3.40 23.18
N LEU A 493 -9.80 2.29 23.57
CA LEU A 493 -10.46 1.00 23.78
C LEU A 493 -11.45 1.09 24.95
N HIS A 494 -11.05 1.70 26.06
CA HIS A 494 -11.92 1.86 27.23
C HIS A 494 -13.07 2.81 26.93
N GLU A 495 -12.79 3.96 26.30
CA GLU A 495 -13.82 4.90 25.86
C GLU A 495 -14.81 4.25 24.87
N TYR A 496 -14.34 3.36 23.98
CA TYR A 496 -15.20 2.61 23.09
C TYR A 496 -16.07 1.60 23.83
N LEU A 497 -15.51 0.83 24.77
CA LEU A 497 -16.25 -0.16 25.56
C LEU A 497 -17.27 0.48 26.51
N ASP A 498 -16.98 1.68 27.01
CA ASP A 498 -17.90 2.47 27.83
C ASP A 498 -19.01 3.17 27.01
N GLY A 499 -18.97 3.03 25.67
CA GLY A 499 -19.94 3.61 24.75
C GLY A 499 -19.72 5.08 24.42
N GLN A 500 -18.64 5.70 24.90
CA GLN A 500 -18.34 7.12 24.64
C GLN A 500 -17.99 7.39 23.18
N LEU A 501 -17.35 6.42 22.52
CA LEU A 501 -17.03 6.49 21.07
C LEU A 501 -18.10 5.83 20.19
N CYS A 502 -19.23 5.42 20.76
CA CYS A 502 -20.38 4.95 20.01
C CYS A 502 -21.30 6.13 19.66
N GLN A 503 -21.99 6.05 18.53
CA GLN A 503 -23.10 6.96 18.26
C GLN A 503 -24.13 6.74 19.35
N THR A 504 -24.25 7.67 20.29
CA THR A 504 -25.45 7.75 21.11
C THR A 504 -26.57 7.98 20.10
N TYR A 505 -27.48 7.00 19.98
CA TYR A 505 -28.78 7.27 19.37
C TYR A 505 -29.23 8.61 19.92
N PRO A 506 -29.73 9.55 19.09
CA PRO A 506 -30.10 10.87 19.58
C PRO A 506 -30.89 10.64 20.86
N PRO A 507 -30.47 11.22 22.00
CA PRO A 507 -31.17 11.00 23.25
C PRO A 507 -32.61 11.28 22.87
N PHE A 508 -33.47 10.27 22.98
CA PHE A 508 -34.88 10.46 22.77
C PHE A 508 -35.22 11.56 23.76
N SER A 509 -35.31 12.80 23.27
CA SER A 509 -35.99 13.86 23.96
C SER A 509 -37.42 13.39 23.96
N LEU A 510 -37.75 12.57 24.96
CA LEU A 510 -39.10 12.48 25.48
C LEU A 510 -39.44 13.93 25.82
N LYS A 511 -39.98 14.64 24.83
CA LYS A 511 -40.87 15.75 25.09
C LYS A 511 -42.05 15.10 25.80
N ILE A 512 -41.97 15.11 27.14
CA ILE A 512 -43.10 14.85 28.02
C ILE A 512 -44.12 15.95 27.79
#